data_AF-A0A2E3D359-F1
#
_entry.id   AF-A0A2E3D359-F1
#
_cell.length_a   1.000
_cell.length_b   1.000
_cell.length_c   1.000
_cell.angle_alpha   90.00
_cell.angle_beta   90.00
_cell.angle_gamma   90.00
#
_symmetry.space_group_name_H-M   'P 1'
#
loop_
_entity.id
_entity.type
_entity.pdbx_description
1 polymer ?
#
loop_
_entity_poly.entity_id
_entity_poly.type
_entity_poly.pdbx_seq_one_letter_code
_entity_poly.pdbx_strand_id
1 'polypeptide(L)'
;MVRPLEYIKRKSRKISNRVRVDTTDFLSRWRTNVLSSEFCQQGTRERALCVFAHYSDENIIHDYVVYMVREYKKAGCDVLFVSACGDGFSILEFKKLDGLVVGAVLRANFGYDFGSWKTAYDLYPEMTKNYEAIIFTNDSVYGPFSDLKPLIDRVINSELDIWSLTDSYERNYHYQSYFWGVSSNLAKSALFKEFWGKRFSYTSDRNKVIRLYELALESWFVQEHGVLGGVLFPIKILAEGRGGSLPLTRINPMHHYGLLLLREFSFPFVKRELILSNLKGIHDVSDLLDIMRRKNEKVFSMSLDHLKSIGFEVAESN
;
A
#
# COMPACT_ATOMS: atom_id res chain seq x y z
N MET A 1 14.51 -20.30 17.94
CA MET A 1 15.35 -19.79 19.05
C MET A 1 15.56 -18.30 18.79
N VAL A 2 14.87 -17.45 19.55
CA VAL A 2 14.77 -16.00 19.32
C VAL A 2 16.07 -15.32 19.77
N ARG A 3 16.65 -14.44 18.94
CA ARG A 3 17.80 -13.58 19.28
C ARG A 3 17.52 -12.13 18.83
N PRO A 4 18.15 -11.13 19.49
CA PRO A 4 17.52 -9.84 19.79
C PRO A 4 17.76 -8.74 18.75
N LEU A 5 16.92 -7.70 18.82
CA LEU A 5 16.97 -6.45 18.04
C LEU A 5 18.19 -5.60 18.40
N GLU A 6 18.96 -5.17 17.40
CA GLU A 6 20.08 -4.22 17.56
C GLU A 6 19.60 -2.76 17.50
N TYR A 7 19.94 -1.99 18.54
CA TYR A 7 19.68 -0.55 18.66
C TYR A 7 20.86 0.27 18.10
N ILE A 8 20.57 1.24 17.21
CA ILE A 8 21.55 2.25 16.78
C ILE A 8 21.11 3.64 17.29
N LYS A 9 21.87 4.22 18.22
CA LYS A 9 21.74 5.61 18.69
C LYS A 9 22.73 6.51 17.93
N ARG A 10 22.26 7.61 17.32
CA ARG A 10 23.12 8.74 16.93
C ARG A 10 22.49 10.10 17.26
N LYS A 11 23.36 11.06 17.60
CA LYS A 11 23.10 12.36 18.23
C LYS A 11 22.37 13.35 17.31
N SER A 12 21.36 14.03 17.88
CA SER A 12 20.60 15.13 17.29
C SER A 12 21.43 16.41 17.10
N ARG A 13 21.20 17.14 15.99
CA ARG A 13 21.53 18.56 15.86
C ARG A 13 20.26 19.37 15.60
N LYS A 14 20.08 20.44 16.37
CA LYS A 14 19.01 21.46 16.22
C LYS A 14 19.24 22.27 14.95
N ILE A 15 18.20 22.47 14.14
CA ILE A 15 18.12 23.59 13.20
C ILE A 15 16.71 24.19 13.25
N SER A 16 16.64 25.47 13.56
CA SER A 16 15.46 26.33 13.39
C SER A 16 15.47 26.94 11.98
N ASN A 17 14.30 27.10 11.37
CA ASN A 17 13.78 28.42 11.01
C ASN A 17 12.37 28.33 10.40
N ARG A 18 11.53 29.26 10.86
CA ARG A 18 10.15 29.48 10.43
C ARG A 18 10.11 30.06 9.02
N VAL A 19 9.23 29.52 8.18
CA VAL A 19 8.62 30.27 7.07
C VAL A 19 7.10 30.12 7.24
N ARG A 20 6.41 31.23 7.50
CA ARG A 20 4.95 31.29 7.42
C ARG A 20 4.59 31.45 5.95
N VAL A 21 3.93 30.45 5.38
CA VAL A 21 3.22 30.57 4.12
C VAL A 21 1.73 30.55 4.44
N ASP A 22 1.02 31.52 3.88
CA ASP A 22 -0.41 31.76 4.07
C ASP A 22 -1.23 30.55 3.59
N THR A 23 -2.03 29.97 4.48
CA THR A 23 -2.62 28.60 4.33
C THR A 23 -4.08 28.61 3.87
N THR A 24 -4.66 29.79 3.64
CA THR A 24 -6.10 29.96 3.50
C THR A 24 -6.65 29.71 2.09
N ASP A 25 -5.83 29.74 1.03
CA ASP A 25 -6.32 29.60 -0.36
C ASP A 25 -6.06 28.22 -1.00
N PHE A 26 -5.17 27.39 -0.42
CA PHE A 26 -4.91 26.05 -0.95
C PHE A 26 -6.03 25.05 -0.61
N LEU A 27 -6.78 25.29 0.48
CA LEU A 27 -7.78 24.35 0.99
C LEU A 27 -9.07 24.28 0.17
N SER A 28 -9.43 25.37 -0.53
CA SER A 28 -10.67 25.51 -1.29
C SER A 28 -10.69 24.64 -2.56
N ARG A 29 -9.53 24.41 -3.19
CA ARG A 29 -9.35 23.59 -4.40
C ARG A 29 -9.35 22.07 -4.17
N TRP A 30 -9.31 21.56 -2.93
CA TRP A 30 -9.26 20.11 -2.69
C TRP A 30 -10.61 19.43 -2.72
N ARG A 31 -11.68 20.14 -2.32
CA ARG A 31 -13.05 19.61 -2.36
C ARG A 31 -13.57 19.42 -3.80
N THR A 32 -12.93 20.03 -4.80
CA THR A 32 -13.29 19.86 -6.22
C THR A 32 -12.74 18.57 -6.84
N ASN A 33 -11.88 17.83 -6.14
CA ASN A 33 -11.30 16.57 -6.66
C ASN A 33 -12.12 15.32 -6.31
N VAL A 34 -13.17 15.46 -5.51
CA VAL A 34 -14.09 14.38 -5.13
C VAL A 34 -15.33 14.50 -6.00
N LEU A 35 -15.56 13.47 -6.81
CA LEU A 35 -16.67 13.42 -7.75
C LEU A 35 -17.92 12.80 -7.10
N SER A 36 -17.72 11.84 -6.18
CA SER A 36 -18.79 11.23 -5.39
C SER A 36 -18.22 10.61 -4.11
N SER A 37 -19.03 10.57 -3.05
CA SER A 37 -18.70 9.82 -1.85
C SER A 37 -19.94 9.24 -1.17
N GLU A 38 -19.86 7.97 -0.79
CA GLU A 38 -20.85 7.29 0.05
C GLU A 38 -20.13 6.69 1.26
N PHE A 39 -20.65 6.92 2.46
CA PHE A 39 -20.11 6.34 3.70
C PHE A 39 -21.27 5.85 4.56
N CYS A 40 -21.38 4.53 4.71
CA CYS A 40 -22.42 3.93 5.53
C CYS A 40 -21.86 3.63 6.92
N GLN A 41 -22.33 4.35 7.94
CA GLN A 41 -21.89 4.22 9.33
C GLN A 41 -22.61 3.11 10.12
N GLN A 42 -23.22 2.12 9.47
CA GLN A 42 -24.03 1.12 10.20
C GLN A 42 -23.25 -0.19 10.44
N GLY A 43 -22.98 -0.50 11.71
CA GLY A 43 -22.43 -1.79 12.16
C GLY A 43 -21.42 -1.67 13.31
N THR A 44 -21.10 -2.81 13.93
CA THR A 44 -19.90 -2.94 14.78
C THR A 44 -18.68 -2.80 13.88
N ARG A 45 -17.79 -1.86 14.21
CA ARG A 45 -16.56 -1.65 13.44
C ARG A 45 -15.59 -2.79 13.66
N GLU A 46 -14.92 -3.19 12.59
CA GLU A 46 -13.78 -4.08 12.68
C GLU A 46 -12.61 -3.38 13.40
N ARG A 47 -11.60 -4.15 13.84
CA ARG A 47 -10.44 -3.59 14.56
C ARG A 47 -9.56 -2.70 13.68
N ALA A 48 -9.50 -2.97 12.38
CA ALA A 48 -8.68 -2.23 11.43
C ALA A 48 -9.51 -1.63 10.29
N LEU A 49 -9.03 -0.50 9.76
CA LEU A 49 -9.52 0.09 8.52
C LEU A 49 -8.49 -0.07 7.41
N CYS A 50 -8.89 -0.63 6.28
CA CYS A 50 -8.15 -0.64 5.04
C CYS A 50 -8.63 0.51 4.13
N VAL A 51 -7.75 1.47 3.86
CA VAL A 51 -7.96 2.50 2.84
C VAL A 51 -7.32 2.02 1.55
N PHE A 52 -8.18 1.61 0.62
CA PHE A 52 -7.79 0.96 -0.62
C PHE A 52 -7.76 1.97 -1.77
N ALA A 53 -6.58 2.25 -2.32
CA ALA A 53 -6.42 3.09 -3.50
C ALA A 53 -6.57 2.25 -4.78
N HIS A 54 -7.42 2.70 -5.70
CA HIS A 54 -7.73 2.02 -6.94
C HIS A 54 -7.54 2.92 -8.16
N TYR A 55 -7.01 2.36 -9.24
CA TYR A 55 -6.95 2.99 -10.55
C TYR A 55 -6.99 1.95 -11.67
N SER A 56 -7.81 2.21 -12.69
CA SER A 56 -7.88 1.43 -13.93
C SER A 56 -7.98 2.37 -15.12
N ASP A 57 -7.14 2.16 -16.14
CA ASP A 57 -7.23 2.88 -17.42
C ASP A 57 -8.53 2.52 -18.18
N GLU A 58 -9.11 1.35 -17.89
CA GLU A 58 -10.37 0.87 -18.47
C GLU A 58 -11.61 1.42 -17.72
N ASN A 59 -11.42 2.25 -16.67
CA ASN A 59 -12.48 2.83 -15.85
C ASN A 59 -13.43 1.81 -15.20
N ILE A 60 -12.94 0.60 -14.92
CA ILE A 60 -13.70 -0.46 -14.26
C ILE A 60 -13.01 -0.95 -12.99
N ILE A 61 -13.76 -1.58 -12.10
CA ILE A 61 -13.20 -2.38 -11.01
C ILE A 61 -13.03 -3.81 -11.51
N HIS A 62 -11.78 -4.26 -11.66
CA HIS A 62 -11.45 -5.62 -12.08
C HIS A 62 -11.77 -6.65 -11.00
N ASP A 63 -12.07 -7.89 -11.40
CA ASP A 63 -12.48 -8.96 -10.48
C ASP A 63 -11.44 -9.28 -9.42
N TYR A 64 -10.13 -9.19 -9.75
CA TYR A 64 -9.07 -9.40 -8.75
C TYR A 64 -9.11 -8.35 -7.63
N VAL A 65 -9.53 -7.11 -7.94
CA VAL A 65 -9.69 -6.03 -6.96
C VAL A 65 -10.88 -6.32 -6.06
N VAL A 66 -12.02 -6.71 -6.64
CA VAL A 66 -13.22 -7.12 -5.87
C VAL A 66 -12.89 -8.29 -4.93
N TYR A 67 -12.11 -9.27 -5.43
CA TYR A 67 -11.65 -10.39 -4.62
C TYR A 67 -10.75 -9.91 -3.47
N MET A 68 -9.76 -9.09 -3.75
CA MET A 68 -8.84 -8.58 -2.73
C MET A 68 -9.58 -7.77 -1.64
N VAL A 69 -10.53 -6.90 -2.01
CA VAL A 69 -11.38 -6.17 -1.05
C VAL A 69 -12.17 -7.13 -0.15
N ARG A 70 -12.74 -8.19 -0.72
CA ARG A 70 -13.45 -9.23 0.04
C ARG A 70 -12.54 -9.95 1.03
N GLU A 71 -11.30 -10.25 0.65
CA GLU A 71 -10.35 -10.91 1.54
C GLU A 71 -9.86 -9.99 2.68
N TYR A 72 -9.72 -8.68 2.45
CA TYR A 72 -9.51 -7.71 3.53
C TYR A 72 -10.66 -7.73 4.53
N LYS A 73 -11.92 -7.73 4.05
CA LYS A 73 -13.09 -7.83 4.92
C LYS A 73 -13.09 -9.10 5.76
N LYS A 74 -12.82 -10.26 5.14
CA LYS A 74 -12.71 -11.54 5.85
C LYS A 74 -11.58 -11.55 6.90
N ALA A 75 -10.51 -10.79 6.67
CA ALA A 75 -9.39 -10.68 7.59
C ALA A 75 -9.65 -9.77 8.80
N GLY A 76 -10.86 -9.20 8.93
CA GLY A 76 -11.22 -8.30 10.03
C GLY A 76 -10.84 -6.85 9.76
N CYS A 77 -10.95 -6.41 8.52
CA CYS A 77 -10.82 -5.00 8.15
C CYS A 77 -12.14 -4.44 7.60
N ASP A 78 -12.54 -3.27 8.08
CA ASP A 78 -13.44 -2.42 7.29
C ASP A 78 -12.65 -1.88 6.09
N VAL A 79 -13.32 -1.67 4.95
CA VAL A 79 -12.67 -1.16 3.72
C VAL A 79 -13.29 0.15 3.28
N LEU A 80 -12.47 1.20 3.19
CA LEU A 80 -12.79 2.46 2.53
C LEU A 80 -12.10 2.48 1.16
N PHE A 81 -12.89 2.40 0.10
CA PHE A 81 -12.38 2.28 -1.26
C PHE A 81 -12.29 3.65 -1.94
N VAL A 82 -11.17 3.96 -2.58
CA VAL A 82 -10.96 5.24 -3.25
C VAL A 82 -10.49 5.01 -4.69
N SER A 83 -11.38 5.24 -5.64
CA SER A 83 -11.10 5.13 -7.07
C SER A 83 -10.61 6.46 -7.64
N ALA A 84 -9.42 6.47 -8.23
CA ALA A 84 -8.81 7.62 -8.89
C ALA A 84 -9.07 7.66 -10.41
N CYS A 85 -10.08 6.94 -10.91
CA CYS A 85 -10.38 6.84 -12.35
C CYS A 85 -10.99 8.14 -12.94
N GLY A 86 -11.43 9.09 -12.11
CA GLY A 86 -12.00 10.36 -12.59
C GLY A 86 -13.33 10.19 -13.33
N ASP A 87 -13.59 11.10 -14.28
CA ASP A 87 -14.91 11.25 -14.93
C ASP A 87 -15.30 10.08 -15.85
N GLY A 88 -14.33 9.27 -16.30
CA GLY A 88 -14.59 8.09 -17.13
C GLY A 88 -15.23 6.93 -16.36
N PHE A 89 -15.23 7.00 -15.03
CA PHE A 89 -15.69 5.94 -14.14
C PHE A 89 -17.18 6.03 -13.85
N SER A 90 -17.91 4.97 -14.20
CA SER A 90 -19.33 4.86 -13.86
C SER A 90 -19.50 4.60 -12.36
N ILE A 91 -20.33 5.40 -11.68
CA ILE A 91 -20.65 5.16 -10.27
C ILE A 91 -21.29 3.78 -10.03
N LEU A 92 -21.93 3.20 -11.05
CA LEU A 92 -22.52 1.87 -10.99
C LEU A 92 -21.47 0.76 -10.81
N GLU A 93 -20.20 1.01 -11.14
CA GLU A 93 -19.12 0.06 -10.88
C GLU A 93 -18.95 -0.21 -9.38
N PHE A 94 -19.28 0.74 -8.50
CA PHE A 94 -19.24 0.50 -7.06
C PHE A 94 -20.23 -0.57 -6.59
N LYS A 95 -21.26 -0.92 -7.39
CA LYS A 95 -22.15 -2.05 -7.07
C LYS A 95 -21.42 -3.38 -6.94
N LYS A 96 -20.25 -3.53 -7.61
CA LYS A 96 -19.38 -4.71 -7.46
C LYS A 96 -18.84 -4.86 -6.03
N LEU A 97 -18.84 -3.78 -5.25
CA LEU A 97 -18.35 -3.70 -3.88
C LEU A 97 -19.49 -3.66 -2.84
N ASP A 98 -20.75 -3.83 -3.24
CA ASP A 98 -21.90 -3.80 -2.34
C ASP A 98 -21.74 -4.80 -1.19
N GLY A 99 -21.89 -4.30 0.03
CA GLY A 99 -21.70 -5.09 1.24
C GLY A 99 -20.25 -5.50 1.54
N LEU A 100 -19.26 -5.07 0.75
CA LEU A 100 -17.83 -5.32 1.00
C LEU A 100 -17.10 -4.11 1.60
N VAL A 101 -17.59 -2.89 1.35
CA VAL A 101 -16.95 -1.64 1.78
C VAL A 101 -17.85 -0.86 2.74
N VAL A 102 -17.23 -0.10 3.65
CA VAL A 102 -17.92 0.88 4.51
C VAL A 102 -18.11 2.23 3.82
N GLY A 103 -17.36 2.46 2.73
CA GLY A 103 -17.56 3.60 1.87
C GLY A 103 -16.73 3.52 0.58
N ALA A 104 -17.16 4.31 -0.39
CA ALA A 104 -16.49 4.45 -1.67
C ALA A 104 -16.36 5.93 -2.04
N VAL A 105 -15.22 6.30 -2.60
CA VAL A 105 -14.91 7.66 -3.07
C VAL A 105 -14.44 7.60 -4.50
N LEU A 106 -15.05 8.40 -5.37
CA LEU A 106 -14.54 8.65 -6.71
C LEU A 106 -13.82 9.99 -6.74
N ARG A 107 -12.62 10.02 -7.32
CA ARG A 107 -11.78 11.22 -7.42
C ARG A 107 -11.03 11.29 -8.76
N ALA A 108 -10.60 12.50 -9.12
CA ALA A 108 -9.72 12.70 -10.27
C ALA A 108 -8.32 12.07 -10.05
N ASN A 109 -7.67 11.63 -11.13
CA ASN A 109 -6.34 11.01 -11.08
C ASN A 109 -5.19 12.03 -10.86
N PHE A 110 -5.12 12.61 -9.66
CA PHE A 110 -4.07 13.58 -9.31
C PHE A 110 -3.34 13.17 -8.03
N GLY A 111 -2.01 13.11 -8.00
CA GLY A 111 -1.29 12.69 -6.78
C GLY A 111 -1.32 11.18 -6.48
N TYR A 112 -1.82 10.35 -7.40
CA TYR A 112 -1.76 8.88 -7.36
C TYR A 112 -2.30 8.29 -6.03
N ASP A 113 -1.77 7.14 -5.59
CA ASP A 113 -2.24 6.41 -4.42
C ASP A 113 -2.22 7.23 -3.13
N PHE A 114 -1.15 7.99 -2.88
CA PHE A 114 -1.07 8.88 -1.72
C PHE A 114 -2.13 9.98 -1.77
N GLY A 115 -2.48 10.47 -2.97
CA GLY A 115 -3.61 11.36 -3.16
C GLY A 115 -4.94 10.71 -2.78
N SER A 116 -5.13 9.43 -3.11
CA SER A 116 -6.31 8.66 -2.71
C SER A 116 -6.40 8.47 -1.20
N TRP A 117 -5.30 8.09 -0.54
CA TRP A 117 -5.25 7.96 0.92
C TRP A 117 -5.44 9.28 1.65
N LYS A 118 -4.85 10.37 1.14
CA LYS A 118 -5.09 11.73 1.66
C LYS A 118 -6.54 12.16 1.49
N THR A 119 -7.15 11.88 0.33
CA THR A 119 -8.56 12.20 0.07
C THR A 119 -9.46 11.52 1.11
N ALA A 120 -9.22 10.24 1.39
CA ALA A 120 -9.92 9.52 2.46
C ALA A 120 -9.72 10.17 3.83
N TYR A 121 -8.48 10.50 4.20
CA TYR A 121 -8.15 11.18 5.45
C TYR A 121 -8.88 12.52 5.61
N ASP A 122 -8.95 13.33 4.55
CA ASP A 122 -9.60 14.64 4.56
C ASP A 122 -11.12 14.55 4.66
N LEU A 123 -11.72 13.59 3.95
CA LEU A 123 -13.17 13.38 3.95
C LEU A 123 -13.66 12.74 5.25
N TYR A 124 -12.89 11.82 5.81
CA TYR A 124 -13.28 11.00 6.94
C TYR A 124 -12.26 11.06 8.07
N PRO A 125 -11.99 12.23 8.67
CA PRO A 125 -11.01 12.35 9.76
C PRO A 125 -11.36 11.45 10.96
N GLU A 126 -12.64 11.12 11.16
CA GLU A 126 -13.11 10.17 12.17
C GLU A 126 -12.53 8.76 11.99
N MET A 127 -12.05 8.40 10.81
CA MET A 127 -11.32 7.15 10.57
C MET A 127 -10.09 7.01 11.48
N THR A 128 -9.50 8.14 11.91
CA THR A 128 -8.34 8.11 12.81
C THR A 128 -8.68 7.76 14.25
N LYS A 129 -9.96 7.85 14.63
CA LYS A 129 -10.35 7.70 16.04
C LYS A 129 -10.81 6.30 16.40
N ASN A 130 -11.34 5.59 15.41
CA ASN A 130 -12.26 4.47 15.63
C ASN A 130 -11.66 3.08 15.38
N TYR A 131 -10.41 3.03 14.93
CA TYR A 131 -9.71 1.79 14.60
C TYR A 131 -8.42 1.67 15.40
N GLU A 132 -8.03 0.43 15.70
CA GLU A 132 -6.75 0.09 16.33
C GLU A 132 -5.59 0.24 15.35
N ALA A 133 -5.85 0.02 14.06
CA ALA A 133 -4.89 0.19 12.98
C ALA A 133 -5.55 0.77 11.72
N ILE A 134 -4.79 1.57 10.96
CA ILE A 134 -5.16 2.02 9.62
C ILE A 134 -4.14 1.47 8.65
N ILE A 135 -4.62 0.74 7.65
CA ILE A 135 -3.83 0.13 6.60
C ILE A 135 -4.12 0.89 5.31
N PHE A 136 -3.06 1.23 4.60
CA PHE A 136 -3.10 1.88 3.31
C PHE A 136 -2.54 0.90 2.28
N THR A 137 -3.33 0.60 1.25
CA THR A 137 -2.95 -0.34 0.20
C THR A 137 -3.45 0.10 -1.16
N ASN A 138 -3.04 -0.60 -2.22
CA ASN A 138 -3.43 -0.31 -3.59
C ASN A 138 -3.55 -1.58 -4.44
N ASP A 139 -3.99 -1.42 -5.68
CA ASP A 139 -4.18 -2.47 -6.68
C ASP A 139 -2.95 -2.74 -7.57
N SER A 140 -1.76 -2.24 -7.17
CA SER A 140 -0.51 -2.46 -7.91
C SER A 140 0.10 -3.86 -7.72
N VAL A 141 -0.58 -4.70 -6.94
CA VAL A 141 -0.21 -6.09 -6.63
C VAL A 141 -1.40 -7.02 -6.90
N TYR A 142 -1.09 -8.27 -7.21
CA TYR A 142 -2.05 -9.38 -7.27
C TYR A 142 -2.03 -10.17 -5.98
N GLY A 143 -3.19 -10.68 -5.59
CA GLY A 143 -3.36 -11.49 -4.39
C GLY A 143 -4.78 -11.38 -3.81
N PRO A 144 -4.98 -11.86 -2.57
CA PRO A 144 -3.98 -12.58 -1.78
C PRO A 144 -3.83 -14.05 -2.18
N PHE A 145 -2.58 -14.56 -2.17
CA PHE A 145 -2.21 -15.97 -2.38
C PHE A 145 -1.99 -16.75 -1.06
N SER A 146 -2.22 -16.10 0.07
CA SER A 146 -2.21 -16.67 1.42
C SER A 146 -3.25 -15.95 2.27
N ASP A 147 -3.68 -16.55 3.39
CA ASP A 147 -4.64 -15.90 4.30
C ASP A 147 -4.08 -14.57 4.83
N LEU A 148 -4.86 -13.50 4.70
CA LEU A 148 -4.48 -12.17 5.19
C LEU A 148 -4.63 -12.07 6.71
N LYS A 149 -5.51 -12.86 7.34
CA LYS A 149 -5.82 -12.71 8.76
C LYS A 149 -4.59 -12.78 9.68
N PRO A 150 -3.66 -13.75 9.53
CA PRO A 150 -2.44 -13.77 10.34
C PRO A 150 -1.55 -12.53 10.16
N LEU A 151 -1.51 -11.96 8.95
CA LEU A 151 -0.74 -10.75 8.67
C LEU A 151 -1.39 -9.52 9.31
N ILE A 152 -2.71 -9.40 9.19
CA ILE A 152 -3.50 -8.32 9.80
C ILE A 152 -3.40 -8.39 11.34
N ASP A 153 -3.60 -9.57 11.92
CA ASP A 153 -3.46 -9.78 13.37
C ASP A 153 -2.03 -9.45 13.85
N ARG A 154 -1.00 -9.79 13.06
CA ARG A 154 0.40 -9.48 13.39
C ARG A 154 0.63 -7.98 13.48
N VAL A 155 0.09 -7.18 12.56
CA VAL A 155 0.30 -5.72 12.59
C VAL A 155 -0.52 -5.05 13.69
N ILE A 156 -1.78 -5.45 13.87
CA ILE A 156 -2.66 -4.89 14.91
C ILE A 156 -2.10 -5.15 16.31
N ASN A 157 -1.55 -6.34 16.55
CA ASN A 157 -1.02 -6.72 17.87
C ASN A 157 0.47 -6.38 18.04
N SER A 158 1.08 -5.64 17.11
CA SER A 158 2.48 -5.20 17.24
C SER A 158 2.58 -3.93 18.08
N GLU A 159 3.75 -3.68 18.67
CA GLU A 159 4.06 -2.41 19.34
C GLU A 159 4.49 -1.31 18.34
N LEU A 160 4.51 -1.62 17.03
CA LEU A 160 4.92 -0.67 16.00
C LEU A 160 3.84 0.39 15.78
N ASP A 161 4.26 1.63 15.66
CA ASP A 161 3.40 2.75 15.32
C ASP A 161 3.26 2.97 13.81
N ILE A 162 4.23 2.49 13.02
CA ILE A 162 4.20 2.47 11.56
C ILE A 162 4.83 1.19 11.02
N TRP A 163 4.25 0.62 9.96
CA TRP A 163 4.81 -0.56 9.32
C TRP A 163 4.61 -0.60 7.82
N SER A 164 5.46 -1.36 7.12
CA SER A 164 5.22 -1.83 5.76
C SER A 164 5.45 -3.34 5.67
N LEU A 165 4.97 -3.95 4.57
CA LEU A 165 5.27 -5.37 4.36
C LEU A 165 6.73 -5.59 3.97
N THR A 166 7.26 -4.75 3.10
CA THR A 166 8.62 -4.85 2.59
C THR A 166 9.29 -3.48 2.56
N ASP A 167 10.62 -3.50 2.56
CA ASP A 167 11.50 -2.35 2.36
C ASP A 167 12.39 -2.56 1.13
N SER A 168 12.97 -1.49 0.61
CA SER A 168 13.74 -1.58 -0.64
C SER A 168 14.98 -0.68 -0.62
N TYR A 169 16.04 -1.20 -1.25
CA TYR A 169 17.24 -0.46 -1.62
C TYR A 169 17.29 -0.16 -3.12
N GLU A 170 16.15 -0.23 -3.83
CA GLU A 170 16.06 0.10 -5.26
C GLU A 170 16.55 1.52 -5.54
N ARG A 171 16.29 2.40 -4.59
CA ARG A 171 16.76 3.78 -4.52
C ARG A 171 17.55 3.94 -3.21
N ASN A 172 17.30 5.00 -2.46
CA ASN A 172 17.65 5.03 -1.04
C ASN A 172 16.80 4.01 -0.28
N TYR A 173 17.25 3.61 0.91
CA TYR A 173 16.45 2.78 1.81
C TYR A 173 15.07 3.41 2.05
N HIS A 174 14.01 2.62 1.92
CA HIS A 174 12.64 3.07 2.17
C HIS A 174 11.67 1.91 2.38
N TYR A 175 10.51 2.22 2.98
CA TYR A 175 9.37 1.34 3.07
C TYR A 175 8.56 1.36 1.77
N GLN A 176 8.18 0.20 1.25
CA GLN A 176 7.37 0.13 0.03
C GLN A 176 5.90 0.45 0.32
N SER A 177 5.28 1.26 -0.54
CA SER A 177 3.97 1.87 -0.24
C SER A 177 2.75 1.08 -0.72
N TYR A 178 2.91 -0.03 -1.44
CA TYR A 178 1.75 -0.85 -1.87
C TYR A 178 0.97 -1.46 -0.70
N PHE A 179 1.62 -1.57 0.47
CA PHE A 179 0.99 -1.89 1.73
C PHE A 179 1.81 -1.27 2.86
N TRP A 180 1.21 -0.35 3.59
CA TRP A 180 1.74 0.20 4.83
C TRP A 180 0.60 0.47 5.81
N GLY A 181 0.92 0.73 7.07
CA GLY A 181 -0.09 1.06 8.06
C GLY A 181 0.47 1.78 9.26
N VAL A 182 -0.45 2.28 10.07
CA VAL A 182 -0.15 3.04 11.29
C VAL A 182 -1.05 2.57 12.44
N SER A 183 -0.51 2.64 13.65
CA SER A 183 -1.27 2.36 14.86
C SER A 183 -2.33 3.44 15.11
N SER A 184 -3.31 3.13 15.95
CA SER A 184 -4.26 4.11 16.48
C SER A 184 -3.57 5.32 17.11
N ASN A 185 -2.46 5.08 17.83
CA ASN A 185 -1.71 6.13 18.52
C ASN A 185 -1.09 7.11 17.52
N LEU A 186 -0.41 6.58 16.49
CA LEU A 186 0.16 7.43 15.46
C LEU A 186 -0.94 8.12 14.65
N ALA A 187 -2.02 7.43 14.28
CA ALA A 187 -3.14 7.99 13.53
C ALA A 187 -3.79 9.20 14.24
N LYS A 188 -3.89 9.17 15.57
CA LYS A 188 -4.44 10.25 16.41
C LYS A 188 -3.44 11.37 16.69
N SER A 189 -2.16 11.17 16.38
CA SER A 189 -1.10 12.11 16.75
C SER A 189 -1.14 13.40 15.92
N ALA A 190 -0.61 14.48 16.52
CA ALA A 190 -0.35 15.71 15.79
C ALA A 190 0.66 15.51 14.64
N LEU A 191 1.59 14.54 14.78
CA LEU A 191 2.59 14.22 13.77
C LEU A 191 1.96 13.64 12.50
N PHE A 192 0.96 12.77 12.62
CA PHE A 192 0.25 12.22 11.47
C PHE A 192 -0.61 13.28 10.78
N LYS A 193 -1.25 14.16 11.56
CA LYS A 193 -1.93 15.35 11.03
C LYS A 193 -0.96 16.28 10.29
N GLU A 194 0.24 16.47 10.82
CA GLU A 194 1.27 17.30 10.20
C GLU A 194 1.83 16.67 8.92
N PHE A 195 2.03 15.36 8.90
CA PHE A 195 2.43 14.62 7.70
C PHE A 195 1.45 14.89 6.55
N TRP A 196 0.15 14.70 6.80
CA TRP A 196 -0.87 14.95 5.79
C TRP A 196 -1.07 16.44 5.48
N GLY A 197 -0.99 17.32 6.49
CA GLY A 197 -1.30 18.73 6.35
C GLY A 197 -0.18 19.60 5.78
N LYS A 198 1.09 19.22 6.00
CA LYS A 198 2.26 20.03 5.60
C LYS A 198 3.22 19.30 4.68
N ARG A 199 3.44 18.00 4.91
CA ARG A 199 4.47 17.25 4.18
C ARG A 199 3.95 16.64 2.88
N PHE A 200 2.66 16.30 2.85
CA PHE A 200 1.98 15.88 1.65
C PHE A 200 1.46 17.09 0.86
N SER A 201 1.71 17.09 -0.44
CA SER A 201 1.14 18.05 -1.38
C SER A 201 0.87 17.30 -2.66
N TYR A 202 -0.35 17.33 -3.18
CA TYR A 202 -0.67 16.59 -4.39
C TYR A 202 0.15 17.12 -5.57
N THR A 203 0.62 16.22 -6.43
CA THR A 203 1.40 16.57 -7.62
C THR A 203 1.15 15.56 -8.73
N SER A 204 1.17 16.02 -9.98
CA SER A 204 1.09 15.15 -11.18
C SER A 204 2.47 14.57 -11.56
N ASP A 205 3.56 15.11 -11.00
CA ASP A 205 4.91 14.66 -11.28
C ASP A 205 5.21 13.35 -10.55
N ARG A 206 5.22 12.24 -11.30
CA ARG A 206 5.50 10.88 -10.80
C ARG A 206 6.86 10.78 -10.08
N ASN A 207 7.88 11.52 -10.52
CA ASN A 207 9.19 11.49 -9.86
C ASN A 207 9.18 12.25 -8.54
N LYS A 208 8.40 13.33 -8.44
CA LYS A 208 8.12 13.98 -7.16
C LYS A 208 7.31 13.06 -6.26
N VAL A 209 6.31 12.34 -6.77
CA VAL A 209 5.51 11.39 -5.98
C VAL A 209 6.40 10.35 -5.32
N ILE A 210 7.25 9.66 -6.08
CA ILE A 210 8.09 8.60 -5.52
C ILE A 210 9.13 9.17 -4.54
N ARG A 211 9.79 10.29 -4.88
CA ARG A 211 10.77 10.92 -3.98
C ARG A 211 10.15 11.53 -2.73
N LEU A 212 8.94 12.07 -2.83
CA LEU A 212 8.27 12.78 -1.75
C LEU A 212 7.49 11.86 -0.83
N TYR A 213 7.14 10.63 -1.23
CA TYR A 213 6.19 9.81 -0.46
C TYR A 213 6.72 8.43 -0.08
N GLU A 214 7.27 7.62 -1.00
CA GLU A 214 7.82 6.31 -0.61
C GLU A 214 9.05 6.46 0.29
N LEU A 215 9.94 7.39 -0.05
CA LEU A 215 11.07 7.74 0.81
C LEU A 215 10.65 8.46 2.09
N ALA A 216 9.45 9.08 2.11
CA ALA A 216 9.05 9.93 3.21
C ALA A 216 8.42 9.16 4.37
N LEU A 217 7.78 8.01 4.15
CA LEU A 217 7.18 7.26 5.27
C LEU A 217 8.23 6.91 6.33
N GLU A 218 9.32 6.26 5.91
CA GLU A 218 10.39 5.86 6.82
C GLU A 218 11.21 7.08 7.30
N SER A 219 11.62 7.97 6.39
CA SER A 219 12.42 9.15 6.76
C SER A 219 11.67 10.05 7.75
N TRP A 220 10.41 10.37 7.49
CA TRP A 220 9.63 11.30 8.30
C TRP A 220 9.31 10.72 9.67
N PHE A 221 8.67 9.55 9.70
CA PHE A 221 8.19 9.02 10.97
C PHE A 221 9.34 8.43 11.79
N VAL A 222 10.19 7.60 11.18
CA VAL A 222 11.21 6.85 11.91
C VAL A 222 12.48 7.68 12.10
N GLN A 223 13.10 8.18 11.03
CA GLN A 223 14.41 8.84 11.13
C GLN A 223 14.33 10.24 11.74
N GLU A 224 13.36 11.06 11.30
CA GLU A 224 13.24 12.45 11.73
C GLU A 224 12.52 12.61 13.07
N HIS A 225 11.52 11.76 13.34
CA HIS A 225 10.65 11.89 14.52
C HIS A 225 10.73 10.72 15.52
N GLY A 226 11.54 9.69 15.25
CA GLY A 226 11.79 8.60 16.20
C GLY A 226 10.58 7.73 16.50
N VAL A 227 9.59 7.69 15.60
CA VAL A 227 8.44 6.77 15.70
C VAL A 227 8.93 5.34 15.61
N LEU A 228 8.38 4.46 16.44
CA LEU A 228 8.71 3.04 16.43
C LEU A 228 8.15 2.38 15.16
N GLY A 229 8.99 2.25 14.13
CA GLY A 229 8.63 1.67 12.84
C GLY A 229 9.25 0.31 12.58
N GLY A 230 8.65 -0.47 11.67
CA GLY A 230 9.21 -1.75 11.26
C GLY A 230 8.69 -2.31 9.93
N VAL A 231 9.32 -3.39 9.47
CA VAL A 231 9.02 -4.06 8.20
C VAL A 231 8.77 -5.54 8.48
N LEU A 232 7.70 -6.11 7.94
CA LEU A 232 7.30 -7.50 8.25
C LEU A 232 8.19 -8.54 7.55
N PHE A 233 8.64 -8.22 6.34
CA PHE A 233 9.51 -9.04 5.50
C PHE A 233 10.72 -8.19 5.04
N PRO A 234 11.66 -7.89 5.96
CA PRO A 234 12.79 -7.00 5.67
C PRO A 234 13.75 -7.63 4.67
N ILE A 235 14.20 -6.84 3.71
CA ILE A 235 15.06 -7.25 2.59
C ILE A 235 16.39 -7.85 3.05
N LYS A 236 16.91 -7.42 4.21
CA LYS A 236 18.12 -8.00 4.82
C LYS A 236 17.94 -9.48 5.14
N ILE A 237 16.82 -9.84 5.76
CA ILE A 237 16.50 -11.23 6.10
C ILE A 237 16.26 -12.06 4.84
N LEU A 238 15.62 -11.48 3.81
CA LEU A 238 15.43 -12.15 2.52
C LEU A 238 16.76 -12.43 1.81
N ALA A 239 17.71 -11.49 1.86
CA ALA A 239 19.02 -11.64 1.27
C ALA A 239 19.90 -12.68 2.00
N GLU A 240 19.90 -12.65 3.33
CA GLU A 240 20.59 -13.65 4.17
C GLU A 240 20.05 -15.06 3.91
N GLY A 241 18.74 -15.22 3.79
CA GLY A 241 18.08 -16.49 3.52
C GLY A 241 18.47 -17.13 2.17
N ARG A 242 19.01 -16.36 1.21
CA ARG A 242 19.58 -16.89 -0.05
C ARG A 242 21.07 -17.23 0.02
N GLY A 243 21.69 -17.15 1.20
CA GLY A 243 23.11 -17.50 1.39
C GLY A 243 24.10 -16.45 0.86
N GLY A 244 23.67 -15.19 0.70
CA GLY A 244 24.49 -14.14 0.12
C GLY A 244 24.77 -12.97 1.08
N SER A 245 26.03 -12.52 1.09
CA SER A 245 26.47 -11.20 1.57
C SER A 245 26.37 -10.13 0.47
N LEU A 246 25.39 -10.27 -0.43
CA LEU A 246 25.26 -9.38 -1.59
C LEU A 246 25.04 -7.93 -1.12
N PRO A 247 25.75 -6.95 -1.69
CA PRO A 247 25.54 -5.56 -1.35
C PRO A 247 24.10 -5.19 -1.72
N LEU A 248 23.32 -4.79 -0.71
CA LEU A 248 21.93 -4.35 -0.86
C LEU A 248 21.88 -3.00 -1.58
N THR A 249 22.05 -3.05 -2.90
CA THR A 249 22.03 -1.87 -3.76
C THR A 249 21.15 -2.14 -4.97
N ARG A 250 20.23 -1.21 -5.25
CA ARG A 250 19.27 -1.30 -6.36
C ARG A 250 18.31 -2.51 -6.30
N ILE A 251 18.09 -3.06 -5.10
CA ILE A 251 17.22 -4.23 -4.89
C ILE A 251 15.81 -3.84 -4.45
N ASN A 252 14.82 -4.33 -5.19
CA ASN A 252 13.39 -4.30 -4.86
C ASN A 252 12.96 -5.74 -4.51
N PRO A 253 12.55 -6.05 -3.26
CA PRO A 253 12.30 -7.43 -2.85
C PRO A 253 11.10 -8.05 -3.57
N MET A 254 10.10 -7.23 -3.90
CA MET A 254 8.93 -7.67 -4.66
C MET A 254 9.26 -8.11 -6.09
N HIS A 255 10.44 -7.73 -6.61
CA HIS A 255 10.95 -8.21 -7.90
C HIS A 255 11.97 -9.34 -7.72
N HIS A 256 13.01 -9.13 -6.92
CA HIS A 256 14.15 -10.05 -6.83
C HIS A 256 13.91 -11.26 -5.91
N TYR A 257 12.93 -11.14 -5.01
CA TYR A 257 12.58 -12.18 -4.04
C TYR A 257 11.09 -12.55 -4.12
N GLY A 258 10.38 -12.17 -5.19
CA GLY A 258 8.94 -12.43 -5.33
C GLY A 258 8.57 -13.91 -5.20
N LEU A 259 9.31 -14.79 -5.90
CA LEU A 259 9.13 -16.25 -5.78
C LEU A 259 9.44 -16.74 -4.35
N LEU A 260 10.54 -16.29 -3.75
CA LEU A 260 10.94 -16.68 -2.40
C LEU A 260 9.88 -16.27 -1.36
N LEU A 261 9.41 -15.02 -1.43
CA LEU A 261 8.37 -14.46 -0.58
C LEU A 261 7.11 -15.32 -0.65
N LEU A 262 6.63 -15.56 -1.88
CA LEU A 262 5.41 -16.31 -2.11
C LEU A 262 5.52 -17.76 -1.63
N ARG A 263 6.65 -18.42 -1.93
CA ARG A 263 6.86 -19.85 -1.66
C ARG A 263 7.13 -20.14 -0.18
N GLU A 264 8.06 -19.41 0.44
CA GLU A 264 8.61 -19.75 1.77
C GLU A 264 8.01 -18.91 2.91
N PHE A 265 7.59 -17.67 2.64
CA PHE A 265 7.23 -16.72 3.70
C PHE A 265 5.72 -16.54 3.87
N SER A 266 4.90 -17.34 3.19
CA SER A 266 3.44 -17.16 3.12
C SER A 266 3.04 -15.72 2.78
N PHE A 267 3.85 -15.05 1.97
CA PHE A 267 3.62 -13.68 1.57
C PHE A 267 2.44 -13.62 0.58
N PRO A 268 1.45 -12.72 0.79
CA PRO A 268 0.18 -12.81 0.07
C PRO A 268 0.20 -12.19 -1.33
N PHE A 269 1.20 -11.37 -1.67
CA PHE A 269 1.13 -10.53 -2.86
C PHE A 269 2.20 -10.82 -3.91
N VAL A 270 1.89 -10.56 -5.17
CA VAL A 270 2.85 -10.55 -6.28
C VAL A 270 2.76 -9.21 -6.99
N LYS A 271 3.90 -8.57 -7.29
CA LYS A 271 3.90 -7.27 -7.95
C LYS A 271 3.47 -7.42 -9.40
N ARG A 272 2.45 -6.66 -9.83
CA ARG A 272 1.94 -6.68 -11.21
C ARG A 272 3.06 -6.40 -12.23
N GLU A 273 3.87 -5.38 -11.95
CA GLU A 273 4.96 -4.94 -12.83
C GLU A 273 6.02 -6.01 -13.09
N LEU A 274 6.28 -6.88 -12.10
CA LEU A 274 7.22 -8.01 -12.25
C LEU A 274 6.76 -8.96 -13.35
N ILE A 275 5.47 -9.26 -13.43
CA ILE A 275 4.91 -10.16 -14.45
C ILE A 275 4.75 -9.43 -15.78
N LEU A 276 4.15 -8.24 -15.75
CA LEU A 276 3.78 -7.51 -16.96
C LEU A 276 4.98 -7.09 -17.80
N SER A 277 6.03 -6.56 -17.15
CA SER A 277 7.14 -5.91 -17.86
C SER A 277 8.48 -6.61 -17.65
N ASN A 278 8.66 -7.27 -16.50
CA ASN A 278 9.90 -7.90 -16.06
C ASN A 278 11.17 -7.10 -16.43
N LEU A 279 11.16 -5.77 -16.25
CA LEU A 279 12.25 -4.87 -16.70
C LEU A 279 13.63 -5.22 -16.11
N LYS A 280 13.66 -6.02 -15.06
CA LYS A 280 14.88 -6.46 -14.37
C LYS A 280 15.40 -7.82 -14.85
N GLY A 281 14.75 -8.45 -15.82
CA GLY A 281 15.17 -9.75 -16.36
C GLY A 281 15.16 -10.85 -15.32
N ILE A 282 14.18 -10.86 -14.43
CA ILE A 282 14.04 -11.90 -13.40
C ILE A 282 13.76 -13.23 -14.09
N HIS A 283 14.65 -14.21 -13.87
CA HIS A 283 14.60 -15.49 -14.59
C HIS A 283 13.55 -16.46 -14.05
N ASP A 284 13.11 -16.31 -12.81
CA ASP A 284 12.22 -17.25 -12.12
C ASP A 284 10.72 -16.88 -12.23
N VAL A 285 10.34 -16.04 -13.21
CA VAL A 285 8.94 -15.63 -13.43
C VAL A 285 8.04 -16.81 -13.82
N SER A 286 8.54 -17.78 -14.58
CA SER A 286 7.74 -18.98 -14.92
C SER A 286 7.37 -19.77 -13.66
N ASP A 287 8.35 -20.04 -12.80
CA ASP A 287 8.13 -20.72 -11.52
C ASP A 287 7.18 -19.94 -10.60
N LEU A 288 7.27 -18.60 -10.63
CA LEU A 288 6.36 -17.71 -9.91
C LEU A 288 4.90 -17.89 -10.38
N LEU A 289 4.65 -17.92 -11.68
CA LEU A 289 3.31 -18.13 -12.24
C LEU A 289 2.75 -19.50 -11.85
N ASP A 290 3.58 -20.55 -11.88
CA ASP A 290 3.18 -21.90 -11.45
C ASP A 290 2.86 -21.97 -9.95
N ILE A 291 3.62 -21.26 -9.11
CA ILE A 291 3.33 -21.17 -7.68
C ILE A 291 2.06 -20.36 -7.42
N MET A 292 1.84 -19.25 -8.13
CA MET A 292 0.60 -18.46 -8.04
C MET A 292 -0.62 -19.32 -8.33
N ARG A 293 -0.60 -20.07 -9.46
CA ARG A 293 -1.68 -20.98 -9.84
C ARG A 293 -1.95 -22.05 -8.78
N ARG A 294 -0.89 -22.70 -8.26
CA ARG A 294 -1.02 -23.74 -7.23
C ARG A 294 -1.55 -23.22 -5.89
N LYS A 295 -1.20 -21.98 -5.51
CA LYS A 295 -1.64 -21.39 -4.24
C LYS A 295 -3.08 -20.93 -4.28
N ASN A 296 -3.49 -20.30 -5.38
CA ASN A 296 -4.86 -19.84 -5.55
C ASN A 296 -5.19 -19.69 -7.03
N GLU A 297 -5.73 -20.75 -7.63
CA GLU A 297 -6.09 -20.80 -9.05
C GLU A 297 -7.09 -19.71 -9.43
N LYS A 298 -8.03 -19.41 -8.53
CA LYS A 298 -9.05 -18.38 -8.76
C LYS A 298 -8.43 -16.99 -8.89
N VAL A 299 -7.55 -16.61 -7.96
CA VAL A 299 -6.83 -15.32 -8.00
C VAL A 299 -5.88 -15.27 -9.19
N PHE A 300 -5.21 -16.38 -9.49
CA PHE A 300 -4.34 -16.49 -10.65
C PHE A 300 -5.09 -16.23 -11.95
N SER A 301 -6.27 -16.84 -12.16
CA SER A 301 -7.11 -16.62 -13.35
C SER A 301 -7.49 -15.15 -13.50
N MET A 302 -8.05 -14.53 -12.44
CA MET A 302 -8.43 -13.11 -12.49
C MET A 302 -7.24 -12.19 -12.77
N SER A 303 -6.07 -12.54 -12.24
CA SER A 303 -4.83 -11.79 -12.46
C SER A 303 -4.36 -11.92 -13.91
N LEU A 304 -4.45 -13.12 -14.49
CA LEU A 304 -4.11 -13.37 -15.88
C LEU A 304 -5.08 -12.68 -16.85
N ASP A 305 -6.38 -12.69 -16.55
CA ASP A 305 -7.40 -12.02 -17.37
C ASP A 305 -7.17 -10.50 -17.40
N HIS A 306 -6.87 -9.90 -16.25
CA HIS A 306 -6.47 -8.48 -16.19
C HIS A 306 -5.14 -8.22 -16.91
N LEU A 307 -4.12 -9.07 -16.74
CA LEU A 307 -2.86 -8.93 -17.47
C LEU A 307 -3.09 -8.93 -18.99
N LYS A 308 -3.95 -9.82 -19.50
CA LYS A 308 -4.31 -9.88 -20.92
C LYS A 308 -5.06 -8.62 -21.37
N SER A 309 -5.97 -8.07 -20.56
CA SER A 309 -6.69 -6.84 -20.92
C SER A 309 -5.76 -5.63 -21.09
N ILE A 310 -4.63 -5.61 -20.37
CA ILE A 310 -3.61 -4.55 -20.47
C ILE A 310 -2.41 -4.92 -21.36
N GLY A 311 -2.55 -5.91 -22.23
CA GLY A 311 -1.58 -6.21 -23.30
C GLY A 311 -0.48 -7.22 -22.94
N PHE A 312 -0.66 -8.05 -21.90
CA PHE A 312 0.25 -9.17 -21.63
C PHE A 312 -0.04 -10.35 -22.56
N GLU A 313 0.93 -10.70 -23.40
CA GLU A 313 0.90 -11.91 -24.23
C GLU A 313 1.60 -13.06 -23.50
N VAL A 314 0.92 -14.19 -23.35
CA VAL A 314 1.57 -15.42 -22.89
C VAL A 314 2.31 -16.00 -24.08
N ALA A 315 3.64 -16.08 -23.99
CA ALA A 315 4.40 -16.84 -24.98
C ALA A 315 3.92 -18.29 -24.93
N GLU A 316 3.22 -18.75 -25.98
CA GLU A 316 2.91 -20.16 -26.14
C GLU A 316 4.26 -20.89 -26.26
N SER A 317 4.54 -21.77 -25.30
CA SER A 317 5.69 -22.67 -25.37
C SER A 317 5.42 -23.65 -26.53
N ASN A 318 6.08 -23.44 -27.67
CA ASN A 318 6.19 -24.43 -28.74
C ASN A 318 6.99 -25.65 -28.30
#